data_AF-A0A151WMH3-F1
#
_entry.id   AF-A0A151WMH3-F1
#
_cell.length_a   1.000
_cell.length_b   1.000
_cell.length_c   1.000
_cell.angle_alpha   90.00
_cell.angle_beta   90.00
_cell.angle_gamma   90.00
#
_symmetry.space_group_name_H-M   'P 1'
#
loop_
_entity.id
_entity.type
_entity.pdbx_description
1 polymer ?
#
loop_
_entity_poly.entity_id
_entity_poly.type
_entity_poly.pdbx_seq_one_letter_code
_entity_poly.pdbx_strand_id
1 'polypeptide(L)'
;SDNMERDLIEQATLLNTREEYVAWEQRCDEFIDSLEEQSRIKRPRLSTGNRQSVIARIARLESLKDSVRGRFVHVGAGYGLRWREIETVFEGRILTGAIINSNYIEPHQFLEDASEIVLESVQCVLQRYDSLKINTVFNSKFVAGDKRANKSIATRNYDLYQCTDLREWYMSCVVEPVLASLEEFQERDNGWALSRILNLTVNVNRYNLLRAGCHIKLPREIMLKRTVINVRSTDNACFARSVVAALHQVQENAHRESSYPHYSSILNLKDIQFPMMLHQIKKFETFNDISINVYAIEKGIVPIRLTDRKSSKHVNLLYVEDDSAGHFALIKDLSVPPCQFANQ
;
A
#
# COMPACT_ATOMS: atom_id res chain seq x y z
N SER A 1 -6.72 14.77 -28.26
CA SER A 1 -5.95 13.99 -27.26
C SER A 1 -5.64 12.59 -27.79
N ASP A 2 -6.65 11.74 -28.06
CA ASP A 2 -6.40 10.35 -28.51
C ASP A 2 -5.72 10.25 -29.89
N ASN A 3 -5.98 11.19 -30.79
CA ASN A 3 -5.31 11.24 -32.10
C ASN A 3 -3.78 11.43 -31.98
N MET A 4 -3.31 12.19 -30.97
CA MET A 4 -1.88 12.48 -30.83
C MET A 4 -1.09 11.29 -30.30
N GLU A 5 -1.68 10.52 -29.38
CA GLU A 5 -1.08 9.26 -28.93
C GLU A 5 -0.95 8.25 -30.08
N ARG A 6 -2.01 8.11 -30.89
CA ARG A 6 -2.01 7.20 -32.05
C ARG A 6 -0.97 7.62 -33.10
N ASP A 7 -0.87 8.91 -33.39
CA ASP A 7 0.17 9.46 -34.30
C ASP A 7 1.58 9.13 -33.79
N LEU A 8 1.86 9.32 -32.49
CA LEU A 8 3.16 9.00 -31.92
C LEU A 8 3.48 7.50 -32.00
N ILE A 9 2.47 6.63 -31.83
CA ILE A 9 2.60 5.18 -31.99
C ILE A 9 2.91 4.80 -33.44
N GLU A 10 2.22 5.39 -34.41
CA GLU A 10 2.45 5.13 -35.83
C GLU A 10 3.83 5.64 -36.27
N GLN A 11 4.20 6.86 -35.88
CA GLN A 11 5.52 7.43 -36.18
C GLN A 11 6.67 6.58 -35.65
N ALA A 12 6.53 5.98 -34.47
CA ALA A 12 7.54 5.12 -33.88
C ALA A 12 7.97 3.95 -34.79
N THR A 13 7.07 3.47 -35.65
CA THR A 13 7.36 2.38 -36.60
C THR A 13 8.13 2.84 -37.84
N LEU A 14 8.12 4.15 -38.12
CA LEU A 14 8.66 4.74 -39.35
C LEU A 14 10.03 5.43 -39.14
N LEU A 15 10.53 5.48 -37.90
CA LEU A 15 11.82 6.09 -37.58
C LEU A 15 12.96 5.28 -38.19
N ASN A 16 13.82 5.95 -38.97
CA ASN A 16 14.95 5.32 -39.66
C ASN A 16 16.30 5.96 -39.31
N THR A 17 16.29 7.16 -38.73
CA THR A 17 17.51 7.90 -38.35
C THR A 17 17.52 8.29 -36.87
N ARG A 18 18.71 8.57 -36.33
CA ARG A 18 18.88 8.98 -34.94
C ARG A 18 18.28 10.37 -34.69
N GLU A 19 18.37 11.26 -35.67
CA GLU A 19 17.81 12.60 -35.63
C GLU A 19 16.28 12.57 -35.58
N GLU A 20 15.65 11.71 -36.40
CA GLU A 20 14.20 11.46 -36.34
C GLU A 20 13.79 10.88 -34.99
N TYR A 21 14.58 9.95 -34.44
CA TYR A 21 14.34 9.37 -33.12
C TYR A 21 14.37 10.44 -32.01
N VAL A 22 15.39 11.30 -31.96
CA VAL A 22 15.51 12.35 -30.94
C VAL A 22 14.34 13.34 -31.03
N ALA A 23 13.96 13.75 -32.24
CA ALA A 23 12.83 14.64 -32.45
C ALA A 23 11.49 13.99 -32.04
N TRP A 24 11.32 12.69 -32.33
CA TRP A 24 10.16 11.93 -31.91
C TRP A 24 10.10 11.75 -30.39
N GLU A 25 11.23 11.42 -29.76
CA GLU A 25 11.36 11.25 -28.31
C GLU A 25 10.94 12.52 -27.56
N GLN A 26 11.42 13.68 -28.04
CA GLN A 26 11.05 14.99 -27.49
C GLN A 26 9.54 15.28 -27.61
N ARG A 27 8.90 14.90 -28.72
CA ARG A 27 7.44 15.06 -28.87
C ARG A 27 6.66 14.12 -27.96
N CYS A 28 7.19 12.93 -27.68
CA CYS A 28 6.62 12.06 -26.65
C CYS A 28 6.72 12.71 -25.27
N ASP A 29 7.86 13.32 -24.93
CA ASP A 29 8.04 14.02 -23.65
C ASP A 29 7.09 15.21 -23.49
N GLU A 30 7.00 16.08 -24.50
CA GLU A 30 6.06 17.21 -24.49
C GLU A 30 4.60 16.77 -24.31
N PHE A 31 4.25 15.63 -24.93
CA PHE A 31 2.90 15.09 -24.80
C PHE A 31 2.65 14.44 -23.44
N ILE A 32 3.64 13.74 -22.88
CA ILE A 32 3.60 13.20 -21.51
C ILE A 32 3.43 14.35 -20.51
N ASP A 33 4.22 15.41 -20.63
CA ASP A 33 4.12 16.60 -19.77
C ASP A 33 2.71 17.23 -19.85
N SER A 34 2.13 17.30 -21.05
CA SER A 34 0.75 17.77 -21.23
C SER A 34 -0.27 16.85 -20.54
N LEU A 35 -0.05 15.54 -20.51
CA LEU A 35 -0.93 14.58 -19.84
C LEU A 35 -0.79 14.65 -18.33
N GLU A 36 0.43 14.83 -17.82
CA GLU A 36 0.71 15.04 -16.40
C GLU A 36 0.08 16.34 -15.91
N GLU A 37 0.17 17.44 -16.67
CA GLU A 37 -0.47 18.70 -16.33
C GLU A 37 -2.00 18.59 -16.31
N GLN A 38 -2.60 17.85 -17.26
CA GLN A 38 -4.03 17.56 -17.22
C GLN A 38 -4.43 16.79 -15.95
N SER A 39 -3.56 15.91 -15.45
CA SER A 39 -3.79 15.18 -14.19
C SER A 39 -3.75 16.08 -12.96
N ARG A 40 -3.01 17.20 -13.02
CA ARG A 40 -2.84 18.18 -11.93
C ARG A 40 -4.01 19.15 -11.77
N ILE A 41 -4.82 19.33 -12.81
CA ILE A 41 -5.96 20.26 -12.79
C ILE A 41 -6.98 19.85 -11.71
N LYS A 42 -7.10 20.69 -10.68
CA LYS A 42 -7.99 20.43 -9.52
C LYS A 42 -9.48 20.65 -9.84
N ARG A 43 -9.82 21.40 -10.90
CA ARG A 43 -11.21 21.69 -11.31
C ARG A 43 -11.38 21.83 -12.84
N PRO A 44 -12.39 21.18 -13.44
CA PRO A 44 -13.26 20.16 -12.83
C PRO A 44 -12.46 18.90 -12.46
N ARG A 45 -12.83 18.25 -11.35
CA ARG A 45 -12.14 17.02 -10.90
C ARG A 45 -12.35 15.92 -11.94
N LEU A 46 -11.26 15.38 -12.48
CA LEU A 46 -11.31 14.19 -13.34
C LEU A 46 -11.91 13.00 -12.57
N SER A 47 -12.75 12.21 -13.24
CA SER A 47 -13.26 10.95 -12.71
C SER A 47 -12.11 9.95 -12.50
N THR A 48 -12.30 8.98 -11.60
CA THR A 48 -11.30 7.92 -11.36
C THR A 48 -10.93 7.18 -12.64
N GLY A 49 -11.90 6.87 -13.50
CA GLY A 49 -11.65 6.23 -14.80
C GLY A 49 -10.82 7.10 -15.74
N ASN A 50 -11.07 8.41 -15.80
CA ASN A 50 -10.29 9.31 -16.66
C ASN A 50 -8.84 9.44 -16.16
N ARG A 51 -8.62 9.46 -14.85
CA ARG A 51 -7.26 9.50 -14.27
C ARG A 51 -6.49 8.21 -14.56
N GLN A 52 -7.13 7.05 -14.39
CA GLN A 52 -6.54 5.76 -14.76
C GLN A 52 -6.21 5.70 -16.25
N SER A 53 -7.08 6.25 -17.11
CA SER A 53 -6.80 6.38 -18.54
C SER A 53 -5.55 7.21 -18.82
N VAL A 54 -5.40 8.39 -18.17
CA VAL A 54 -4.20 9.24 -18.31
C VAL A 54 -2.93 8.51 -17.87
N ILE A 55 -2.94 7.85 -16.70
CA ILE A 55 -1.81 7.06 -16.20
C ILE A 55 -1.42 5.96 -17.21
N ALA A 56 -2.42 5.22 -17.72
CA ALA A 56 -2.19 4.17 -18.69
C ALA A 56 -1.62 4.72 -20.02
N ARG A 57 -1.94 5.96 -20.40
CA ARG A 57 -1.41 6.62 -21.60
C ARG A 57 0.05 7.03 -21.44
N ILE A 58 0.39 7.65 -20.32
CA ILE A 58 1.78 8.03 -19.99
C ILE A 58 2.67 6.78 -20.01
N ALA A 59 2.26 5.72 -19.30
CA ALA A 59 3.03 4.49 -19.25
C ALA A 59 3.19 3.79 -20.61
N ARG A 60 2.19 3.90 -21.50
CA ARG A 60 2.29 3.38 -22.88
C ARG A 60 3.32 4.14 -23.72
N LEU A 61 3.34 5.46 -23.62
CA LEU A 61 4.29 6.29 -24.35
C LEU A 61 5.72 6.04 -23.88
N GLU A 62 5.95 5.89 -22.57
CA GLU A 62 7.26 5.48 -22.04
C GLU A 62 7.71 4.11 -22.52
N SER A 63 6.85 3.10 -22.42
CA SER A 63 7.14 1.75 -22.94
C SER A 63 7.51 1.79 -24.42
N LEU A 64 6.83 2.63 -25.20
CA LEU A 64 7.15 2.83 -26.60
C LEU A 64 8.51 3.51 -26.80
N LYS A 65 8.81 4.57 -26.03
CA LYS A 65 10.12 5.25 -26.06
C LYS A 65 11.25 4.27 -25.77
N ASP A 66 11.14 3.50 -24.70
CA ASP A 66 12.17 2.52 -24.31
C ASP A 66 12.35 1.42 -25.37
N SER A 67 11.25 0.93 -25.97
CA SER A 67 11.30 -0.05 -27.06
C SER A 67 11.98 0.51 -28.32
N VAL A 68 11.73 1.78 -28.66
CA VAL A 68 12.34 2.43 -29.82
C VAL A 68 13.81 2.78 -29.54
N ARG A 69 14.14 3.19 -28.31
CA ARG A 69 15.48 3.59 -27.88
C ARG A 69 16.51 2.50 -28.15
N GLY A 70 16.15 1.22 -27.97
CA GLY A 70 17.02 0.08 -28.28
C GLY A 70 17.46 -0.03 -29.75
N ARG A 71 16.76 0.62 -30.69
CA ARG A 71 17.14 0.68 -32.12
C ARG A 71 18.18 1.77 -32.43
N PHE A 72 18.29 2.80 -31.59
CA PHE A 72 19.07 4.01 -31.89
C PHE A 72 20.14 4.36 -30.84
N VAL A 73 20.06 3.75 -29.65
CA VAL A 73 21.02 3.95 -28.55
C VAL A 73 21.53 2.60 -28.08
N HIS A 74 22.84 2.38 -28.15
CA HIS A 74 23.47 1.17 -27.61
C HIS A 74 23.53 1.28 -26.09
N VAL A 75 22.50 0.80 -25.39
CA VAL A 75 22.48 0.66 -23.93
C VAL A 75 22.69 -0.81 -23.61
N GLY A 76 23.73 -1.10 -22.83
CA GLY A 76 24.03 -2.44 -22.35
C GLY A 76 22.83 -3.08 -21.66
N ALA A 77 22.71 -4.40 -21.84
CA ALA A 77 21.63 -5.24 -21.34
C ALA A 77 21.41 -5.03 -19.83
N GLY A 78 20.43 -4.19 -19.49
CA GLY A 78 19.78 -4.12 -18.18
C GLY A 78 18.34 -4.54 -18.38
N TYR A 79 17.92 -5.57 -17.66
CA TYR A 79 16.64 -6.28 -17.73
C TYR A 79 15.43 -5.34 -17.99
N GLY A 80 14.53 -5.75 -18.90
CA GLY A 80 13.52 -4.91 -19.58
C GLY A 80 12.36 -4.35 -18.76
N LEU A 81 12.53 -4.16 -17.44
CA LEU A 81 11.58 -3.54 -16.53
C LEU A 81 12.19 -2.29 -15.91
N ARG A 82 11.40 -1.20 -15.84
CA ARG A 82 11.83 0.06 -15.25
C ARG A 82 10.75 0.61 -14.32
N TRP A 83 11.14 1.01 -13.11
CA TRP A 83 10.27 1.80 -12.24
C TRP A 83 10.22 3.25 -12.72
N ARG A 84 9.01 3.79 -12.83
CA ARG A 84 8.78 5.22 -13.05
C ARG A 84 7.80 5.74 -12.00
N GLU A 85 8.21 6.75 -11.25
CA GLU A 85 7.29 7.52 -10.43
C GLU A 85 6.44 8.41 -11.35
N ILE A 86 5.13 8.37 -11.15
CA ILE A 86 4.16 9.18 -11.89
C ILE A 86 3.57 10.16 -10.89
N GLU A 87 3.76 11.45 -11.14
CA GLU A 87 3.13 12.47 -10.33
C GLU A 87 1.61 12.40 -10.49
N THR A 88 0.91 12.21 -9.37
CA THR A 88 -0.55 12.20 -9.36
C THR A 88 -1.09 13.05 -8.22
N VAL A 89 -2.08 13.90 -8.52
CA VAL A 89 -2.70 14.79 -7.53
C VAL A 89 -3.93 14.11 -6.93
N PHE A 90 -3.70 13.10 -6.10
CA PHE A 90 -4.72 12.48 -5.26
C PHE A 90 -4.53 12.92 -3.80
N GLU A 91 -5.60 13.35 -3.14
CA GLU A 91 -5.55 13.71 -1.72
C GLU A 91 -5.18 12.48 -0.88
N GLY A 92 -4.08 12.56 -0.12
CA GLY A 92 -3.55 11.43 0.66
C GLY A 92 -2.63 10.46 -0.10
N ARG A 93 -2.39 10.65 -1.40
CA ARG A 93 -1.43 9.86 -2.18
C ARG A 93 0.00 10.23 -1.81
N ILE A 94 0.80 9.23 -1.45
CA ILE A 94 2.23 9.40 -1.20
C ILE A 94 3.00 9.21 -2.51
N LEU A 95 2.70 8.12 -3.21
CA LEU A 95 3.43 7.71 -4.40
C LEU A 95 2.50 6.94 -5.34
N THR A 96 2.61 7.22 -6.64
CA THR A 96 2.16 6.32 -7.70
C THR A 96 3.40 5.94 -8.51
N GLY A 97 3.76 4.66 -8.47
CA GLY A 97 4.81 4.11 -9.31
C GLY A 97 4.23 3.23 -10.41
N ALA A 98 4.95 3.08 -11.50
CA ALA A 98 4.63 2.15 -12.56
C ALA A 98 5.86 1.35 -12.97
N ILE A 99 5.71 0.03 -13.04
CA ILE A 99 6.66 -0.85 -13.71
C ILE A 99 6.36 -0.81 -15.20
N ILE A 100 7.23 -0.15 -15.95
CA ILE A 100 7.15 -0.05 -17.40
C ILE A 100 7.64 -1.37 -18.00
N ASN A 101 6.74 -2.03 -18.74
CA ASN A 101 7.07 -3.23 -19.48
C ASN A 101 7.71 -2.88 -20.82
N SER A 102 8.89 -3.44 -21.12
CA SER A 102 9.50 -3.32 -22.44
C SER A 102 9.18 -4.52 -23.34
N ASN A 103 9.33 -5.75 -22.82
CA ASN A 103 9.43 -6.96 -23.65
C ASN A 103 8.60 -8.17 -23.16
N TYR A 104 7.95 -8.08 -22.00
CA TYR A 104 7.24 -9.23 -21.43
C TYR A 104 5.87 -9.43 -22.07
N ILE A 105 5.56 -10.69 -22.36
CA ILE A 105 4.27 -11.13 -22.89
C ILE A 105 3.55 -12.01 -21.88
N GLU A 106 4.31 -12.82 -21.13
CA GLU A 106 3.79 -13.77 -20.15
C GLU A 106 3.59 -13.07 -18.78
N PRO A 107 2.35 -13.02 -18.24
CA PRO A 107 2.04 -12.30 -17.02
C PRO A 107 2.76 -12.79 -15.77
N HIS A 108 2.92 -14.10 -15.58
CA HIS A 108 3.55 -14.65 -14.39
C HIS A 108 5.00 -14.18 -14.28
N GLN A 109 5.80 -14.38 -15.34
CA GLN A 109 7.19 -13.94 -15.43
C GLN A 109 7.32 -12.43 -15.29
N PHE A 110 6.42 -11.65 -15.90
CA PHE A 110 6.42 -10.19 -15.73
C PHE A 110 6.23 -9.79 -14.27
N LEU A 111 5.27 -10.40 -13.57
CA LEU A 111 4.99 -10.10 -12.18
C LEU A 111 6.11 -10.59 -11.26
N GLU A 112 6.70 -11.75 -11.54
CA GLU A 112 7.84 -12.31 -10.81
C GLU A 112 9.08 -11.41 -10.94
N ASP A 113 9.45 -11.02 -12.15
CA ASP A 113 10.62 -10.15 -12.40
C ASP A 113 10.40 -8.71 -11.90
N ALA A 114 9.14 -8.25 -11.85
CA ALA A 114 8.80 -6.96 -11.27
C ALA A 114 8.87 -6.94 -9.73
N SER A 115 8.92 -8.10 -9.08
CA SER A 115 8.80 -8.21 -7.62
C SER A 115 9.84 -7.38 -6.88
N GLU A 116 11.13 -7.60 -7.10
CA GLU A 116 12.21 -6.91 -6.38
C GLU A 116 12.11 -5.38 -6.53
N ILE A 117 11.79 -4.88 -7.73
CA ILE A 117 11.62 -3.45 -8.00
C ILE A 117 10.46 -2.87 -7.17
N VAL A 118 9.33 -3.57 -7.12
CA VAL A 118 8.17 -3.15 -6.32
C VAL A 118 8.49 -3.21 -4.83
N LEU A 119 9.11 -4.30 -4.36
CA LEU A 119 9.46 -4.51 -2.95
C LEU A 119 10.41 -3.42 -2.45
N GLU A 120 11.48 -3.12 -3.18
CA GLU A 120 12.43 -2.05 -2.85
C GLU A 120 11.73 -0.68 -2.77
N SER A 121 10.90 -0.37 -3.76
CA SER A 121 10.16 0.90 -3.83
C SER A 121 9.19 1.05 -2.66
N VAL A 122 8.42 0.00 -2.34
CA VAL A 122 7.46 0.01 -1.22
C VAL A 122 8.19 0.08 0.11
N GLN A 123 9.29 -0.65 0.28
CA GLN A 123 10.12 -0.63 1.49
C GLN A 123 10.68 0.76 1.78
N CYS A 124 11.14 1.48 0.75
CA CYS A 124 11.62 2.86 0.89
C CYS A 124 10.52 3.79 1.43
N VAL A 125 9.27 3.61 0.97
CA VAL A 125 8.15 4.40 1.48
C VAL A 125 7.80 4.00 2.92
N LEU A 126 7.83 2.71 3.27
CA LEU A 126 7.56 2.22 4.64
C LEU A 126 8.57 2.71 5.68
N GLN A 127 9.83 2.90 5.27
CA GLN A 127 10.85 3.49 6.16
C GLN A 127 10.53 4.95 6.51
N ARG A 128 9.85 5.67 5.62
CA ARG A 128 9.45 7.07 5.83
C ARG A 128 8.09 7.20 6.50
N TYR A 129 7.21 6.22 6.30
CA TYR A 129 5.84 6.20 6.82
C TYR A 129 5.57 4.84 7.46
N ASP A 130 5.34 4.80 8.78
CA ASP A 130 5.19 3.53 9.53
C ASP A 130 4.02 2.64 9.07
N SER A 131 3.07 3.20 8.31
CA SER A 131 1.92 2.48 7.78
C SER A 131 1.44 3.07 6.45
N LEU A 132 1.08 2.20 5.50
CA LEU A 132 0.67 2.54 4.15
C LEU A 132 -0.62 1.83 3.75
N LYS A 133 -1.41 2.47 2.88
CA LYS A 133 -2.54 1.81 2.21
C LYS A 133 -2.23 1.68 0.73
N ILE A 134 -1.96 0.46 0.29
CA ILE A 134 -1.46 0.14 -1.04
C ILE A 134 -2.53 -0.58 -1.87
N ASN A 135 -2.56 -0.29 -3.16
CA ASN A 135 -3.16 -1.20 -4.14
C ASN A 135 -2.29 -1.24 -5.39
N THR A 136 -2.51 -2.26 -6.22
CA THR A 136 -1.86 -2.36 -7.51
C THR A 136 -2.89 -2.46 -8.62
N VAL A 137 -2.51 -2.02 -9.81
CA VAL A 137 -3.34 -2.09 -11.00
C VAL A 137 -2.51 -2.68 -12.14
N PHE A 138 -2.84 -3.88 -12.57
CA PHE A 138 -2.25 -4.53 -13.73
C PHE A 138 -2.96 -4.05 -14.99
N ASN A 139 -2.24 -3.38 -15.88
CA ASN A 139 -2.78 -2.83 -17.11
C ASN A 139 -2.33 -3.65 -18.31
N SER A 140 -3.27 -4.06 -19.15
CA SER A 140 -3.01 -4.94 -20.29
C SER A 140 -3.93 -4.66 -21.48
N LYS A 141 -3.56 -5.20 -22.63
CA LYS A 141 -4.31 -5.12 -23.88
C LYS A 141 -4.72 -6.51 -24.33
N PHE A 142 -6.00 -6.67 -24.62
CA PHE A 142 -6.59 -7.89 -25.13
C PHE A 142 -7.06 -7.72 -26.58
N VAL A 143 -7.11 -8.84 -27.29
CA VAL A 143 -7.57 -8.92 -28.69
C VAL A 143 -8.56 -10.06 -28.88
N ALA A 144 -9.59 -9.82 -29.70
CA ALA A 144 -10.56 -10.82 -30.12
C ALA A 144 -10.94 -10.58 -31.58
N GLY A 145 -10.37 -11.38 -32.49
CA GLY A 145 -10.39 -11.06 -33.93
C GLY A 145 -9.77 -9.68 -34.17
N ASP A 146 -10.48 -8.80 -34.88
CA ASP A 146 -10.02 -7.43 -35.16
C ASP A 146 -10.24 -6.45 -34.00
N LYS A 147 -10.94 -6.88 -32.94
CA LYS A 147 -11.23 -6.02 -31.79
C LYS A 147 -10.04 -5.96 -30.85
N ARG A 148 -9.77 -4.76 -30.31
CA ARG A 148 -8.73 -4.52 -29.30
C ARG A 148 -9.34 -3.77 -28.12
N ALA A 149 -9.01 -4.17 -26.90
CA ALA A 149 -9.47 -3.50 -25.69
C ALA A 149 -8.35 -3.41 -24.65
N ASN A 150 -8.32 -2.31 -23.91
CA ASN A 150 -7.48 -2.18 -22.73
C ASN A 150 -8.28 -2.63 -21.50
N LYS A 151 -7.66 -3.40 -20.63
CA LYS A 151 -8.24 -3.88 -19.38
C LYS A 151 -7.28 -3.60 -18.23
N SER A 152 -7.86 -3.26 -17.10
CA SER A 152 -7.15 -2.97 -15.85
C SER A 152 -7.71 -3.87 -14.76
N ILE A 153 -6.84 -4.63 -14.11
CA ILE A 153 -7.17 -5.48 -12.97
C ILE A 153 -6.61 -4.79 -11.73
N ALA A 154 -7.48 -4.28 -10.88
CA ALA A 154 -7.09 -3.63 -9.63
C ALA A 154 -7.19 -4.61 -8.47
N THR A 155 -6.13 -4.70 -7.67
CA THR A 155 -6.19 -5.42 -6.40
C THR A 155 -7.01 -4.63 -5.38
N ARG A 156 -7.45 -5.29 -4.31
CA ARG A 156 -8.01 -4.61 -3.14
C ARG A 156 -6.96 -3.69 -2.52
N ASN A 157 -7.42 -2.77 -1.66
CA ASN A 157 -6.49 -2.02 -0.83
C ASN A 157 -6.02 -2.91 0.33
N TYR A 158 -4.71 -2.90 0.56
CA TYR A 158 -4.05 -3.59 1.67
C TYR A 158 -3.36 -2.57 2.55
N ASP A 159 -3.37 -2.84 3.85
CA ASP A 159 -2.65 -2.03 4.82
C ASP A 159 -1.30 -2.70 5.08
N LEU A 160 -0.21 -1.96 4.86
CA LEU A 160 1.16 -2.42 5.06
C LEU A 160 1.79 -1.69 6.24
N TYR A 161 2.57 -2.44 7.01
CA TYR A 161 3.27 -1.98 8.20
C TYR A 161 4.76 -2.32 8.09
N GLN A 162 5.59 -1.74 8.96
CA GLN A 162 7.05 -1.99 8.95
C GLN A 162 7.44 -3.46 9.13
N CYS A 163 6.60 -4.25 9.80
CA CYS A 163 6.83 -5.68 10.01
C CYS A 163 6.07 -6.58 9.04
N THR A 164 5.40 -6.03 8.02
CA THR A 164 4.76 -6.83 6.98
C THR A 164 5.82 -7.53 6.15
N ASP A 165 5.66 -8.84 5.93
CA ASP A 165 6.44 -9.56 4.93
C ASP A 165 5.99 -9.11 3.53
N LEU A 166 6.80 -8.25 2.92
CA LEU A 166 6.46 -7.67 1.61
C LEU A 166 6.47 -8.72 0.50
N ARG A 167 7.28 -9.78 0.61
CA ARG A 167 7.34 -10.84 -0.40
C ARG A 167 6.08 -11.68 -0.34
N GLU A 168 5.65 -12.08 0.86
CA GLU A 168 4.39 -12.78 1.07
C GLU A 168 3.20 -11.93 0.59
N TRP A 169 3.17 -10.64 0.96
CA TRP A 169 2.15 -9.71 0.47
C TRP A 169 2.13 -9.65 -1.06
N TYR A 170 3.28 -9.46 -1.71
CA TYR A 170 3.33 -9.33 -3.16
C TYR A 170 2.83 -10.61 -3.84
N MET A 171 3.26 -11.79 -3.39
CA MET A 171 2.81 -13.07 -3.95
C MET A 171 1.30 -13.28 -3.77
N SER A 172 0.81 -13.24 -2.53
CA SER A 172 -0.57 -13.63 -2.23
C SER A 172 -1.61 -12.53 -2.49
N CYS A 173 -1.18 -11.26 -2.54
CA CYS A 173 -2.10 -10.12 -2.69
C CYS A 173 -1.96 -9.39 -4.04
N VAL A 174 -0.88 -9.63 -4.79
CA VAL A 174 -0.67 -9.04 -6.13
C VAL A 174 -0.61 -10.13 -7.19
N VAL A 175 0.32 -11.08 -7.08
CA VAL A 175 0.53 -12.09 -8.14
C VAL A 175 -0.67 -13.02 -8.29
N GLU A 176 -1.04 -13.75 -7.22
CA GLU A 176 -2.12 -14.73 -7.28
C GLU A 176 -3.46 -14.12 -7.72
N PRO A 177 -3.93 -12.96 -7.17
CA PRO A 177 -5.22 -12.40 -7.58
C PRO A 177 -5.24 -11.86 -9.01
N VAL A 178 -4.11 -11.30 -9.48
CA VAL A 178 -4.01 -10.81 -10.86
C VAL A 178 -4.04 -11.97 -11.85
N LEU A 179 -3.29 -13.04 -11.60
CA LEU A 179 -3.27 -14.22 -12.46
C LEU A 179 -4.64 -14.90 -12.50
N ALA A 180 -5.28 -15.12 -11.35
CA ALA A 180 -6.62 -15.69 -11.28
C ALA A 180 -7.65 -14.84 -12.06
N SER A 181 -7.56 -13.51 -11.97
CA SER A 181 -8.44 -12.60 -12.72
C SER A 181 -8.19 -12.63 -14.23
N LEU A 182 -6.95 -12.88 -14.66
CA LEU A 182 -6.60 -13.03 -16.08
C LEU A 182 -7.15 -14.34 -16.65
N GLU A 183 -7.02 -15.44 -15.91
CA GLU A 183 -7.58 -16.75 -16.27
C GLU A 183 -9.10 -16.69 -16.40
N GLU A 184 -9.79 -16.15 -15.37
CA GLU A 184 -11.24 -15.98 -15.38
C GLU A 184 -11.73 -15.15 -16.57
N PHE A 185 -10.97 -14.11 -16.95
CA PHE A 185 -11.29 -13.27 -18.10
C PHE A 185 -11.15 -14.02 -19.43
N GLN A 186 -10.09 -14.79 -19.61
CA GLN A 186 -9.86 -15.56 -20.84
C GLN A 186 -10.85 -16.73 -21.00
N GLU A 187 -11.25 -17.37 -19.90
CA GLU A 187 -12.23 -18.46 -19.92
C GLU A 187 -13.66 -17.99 -20.20
N ARG A 188 -14.06 -16.83 -19.65
CA ARG A 188 -15.45 -16.33 -19.79
C ARG A 188 -15.70 -15.60 -21.11
N ASP A 189 -14.75 -14.80 -21.55
CA ASP A 189 -14.89 -13.96 -22.73
C ASP A 189 -14.34 -14.68 -23.97
N ASN A 190 -14.97 -15.80 -24.33
CA ASN A 190 -14.65 -16.68 -25.47
C ASN A 190 -14.10 -15.92 -26.68
N GLY A 191 -12.77 -15.93 -26.84
CA GLY A 191 -12.04 -15.32 -27.95
C GLY A 191 -11.17 -14.12 -27.61
N TRP A 192 -11.18 -13.61 -26.37
CA TRP A 192 -10.25 -12.57 -25.93
C TRP A 192 -8.94 -13.17 -25.43
N ALA A 193 -7.87 -12.95 -26.19
CA ALA A 193 -6.51 -13.33 -25.80
C ALA A 193 -5.75 -12.11 -25.29
N LEU A 194 -4.93 -12.30 -24.25
CA LEU A 194 -3.98 -11.29 -23.83
C LEU A 194 -2.96 -11.07 -24.97
N SER A 195 -2.80 -9.81 -25.39
CA SER A 195 -1.88 -9.45 -26.48
C SER A 195 -0.63 -8.72 -26.00
N ARG A 196 -0.75 -7.90 -24.95
CA ARG A 196 0.36 -7.10 -24.43
C ARG A 196 0.12 -6.73 -22.97
N ILE A 197 1.16 -6.85 -22.16
CA ILE A 197 1.22 -6.29 -20.82
C ILE A 197 1.67 -4.83 -20.97
N LEU A 198 0.92 -3.88 -20.42
CA LEU A 198 1.26 -2.46 -20.51
C LEU A 198 2.17 -2.04 -19.36
N ASN A 199 1.74 -2.31 -18.12
CA ASN A 199 2.48 -2.00 -16.90
C ASN A 199 1.80 -2.60 -15.66
N LEU A 200 2.52 -2.58 -14.53
CA LEU A 200 1.94 -2.71 -13.20
C LEU A 200 2.05 -1.35 -12.49
N THR A 201 0.91 -0.75 -12.17
CA THR A 201 0.88 0.49 -11.37
C THR A 201 0.79 0.13 -9.89
N VAL A 202 1.60 0.76 -9.06
CA VAL A 202 1.61 0.62 -7.59
C VAL A 202 1.19 1.95 -6.97
N ASN A 203 0.08 1.92 -6.25
CA ASN A 203 -0.57 3.09 -5.68
C ASN A 203 -0.42 3.08 -4.18
N VAL A 204 0.44 3.95 -3.64
CA VAL A 204 0.72 4.06 -2.22
C VAL A 204 0.04 5.30 -1.63
N ASN A 205 -0.88 5.09 -0.70
CA ASN A 205 -1.54 6.17 0.03
C ASN A 205 -1.03 6.23 1.47
N ARG A 206 -1.10 7.43 2.05
CA ARG A 206 -0.91 7.63 3.48
C ARG A 206 -2.02 6.90 4.21
N TYR A 207 -1.64 5.91 5.01
CA TYR A 207 -2.58 5.32 5.94
C TYR A 207 -2.63 6.19 7.19
N ASN A 208 -3.72 6.95 7.30
CA ASN A 208 -4.02 7.65 8.54
C ASN A 208 -4.80 6.68 9.42
N LEU A 209 -4.15 6.05 10.40
CA LEU A 209 -4.77 5.25 11.47
C LEU A 209 -5.68 6.08 12.40
N LEU A 210 -6.30 7.15 11.91
CA LEU A 210 -6.84 8.21 12.75
C LEU A 210 -8.30 8.51 12.48
N ARG A 211 -9.13 7.71 13.14
CA ARG A 211 -9.91 8.25 14.26
C ARG A 211 -9.85 7.28 15.42
N ALA A 212 -8.73 7.15 16.13
CA ALA A 212 -8.77 6.27 17.30
C ALA A 212 -9.80 6.79 18.33
N GLY A 213 -10.82 5.99 18.60
CA GLY A 213 -11.96 6.30 19.44
C GLY A 213 -12.13 5.20 20.48
N CYS A 214 -12.36 5.57 21.74
CA CYS A 214 -12.39 4.60 22.85
C CYS A 214 -13.66 3.73 22.91
N HIS A 215 -14.48 3.71 21.85
CA HIS A 215 -15.82 3.12 21.83
C HIS A 215 -15.93 1.80 21.05
N ILE A 216 -14.82 1.10 20.86
CA ILE A 216 -14.81 -0.17 20.12
C ILE A 216 -15.04 -1.34 21.08
N LYS A 217 -16.04 -2.18 20.76
CA LYS A 217 -16.20 -3.49 21.39
C LYS A 217 -15.23 -4.46 20.73
N LEU A 218 -14.36 -5.07 21.53
CA LEU A 218 -13.47 -6.12 21.03
C LEU A 218 -14.28 -7.32 20.51
N PRO A 219 -13.79 -8.03 19.48
CA PRO A 219 -14.40 -9.27 19.02
C PRO A 219 -14.59 -10.28 20.16
N ARG A 220 -15.69 -11.04 20.08
CA ARG A 220 -16.13 -11.94 21.16
C ARG A 220 -15.07 -13.00 21.46
N GLU A 221 -14.39 -13.52 20.44
CA GLU A 221 -13.35 -14.55 20.57
C GLU A 221 -12.22 -14.08 21.47
N ILE A 222 -11.81 -12.82 21.34
CA ILE A 222 -10.74 -12.21 22.12
C ILE A 222 -11.20 -11.95 23.56
N MET A 223 -12.43 -11.44 23.72
CA MET A 223 -13.01 -11.21 25.05
C MET A 223 -13.13 -12.50 25.85
N LEU A 224 -13.49 -13.61 25.21
CA LEU A 224 -13.67 -14.92 25.86
C LEU A 224 -12.35 -15.49 26.38
N LYS A 225 -11.23 -15.24 25.71
CA LYS A 225 -9.91 -15.74 26.13
C LYS A 225 -9.32 -15.01 27.33
N ARG A 226 -9.89 -13.87 27.74
CA ARG A 226 -9.45 -13.05 28.90
C ARG A 226 -7.97 -12.64 28.89
N THR A 227 -7.29 -12.73 27.75
CA THR A 227 -5.89 -12.33 27.58
C THR A 227 -5.74 -10.83 27.29
N VAL A 228 -6.84 -10.14 26.94
CA VAL A 228 -6.85 -8.72 26.60
C VAL A 228 -7.68 -7.93 27.60
N ILE A 229 -7.10 -6.84 28.11
CA ILE A 229 -7.76 -5.88 28.99
C ILE A 229 -8.17 -4.67 28.16
N ASN A 230 -9.49 -4.51 27.98
CA ASN A 230 -10.08 -3.32 27.39
C ASN A 230 -10.47 -2.32 28.48
N VAL A 231 -9.60 -1.34 28.75
CA VAL A 231 -9.93 -0.23 29.66
C VAL A 231 -10.90 0.71 28.94
N ARG A 232 -12.13 0.78 29.43
CA ARG A 232 -13.17 1.62 28.84
C ARG A 232 -12.88 3.09 29.17
N SER A 233 -12.90 3.94 28.16
CA SER A 233 -12.83 5.39 28.34
C SER A 233 -13.56 6.10 27.22
N THR A 234 -13.62 7.43 27.27
CA THR A 234 -14.31 8.30 26.30
C THR A 234 -13.43 9.44 25.81
N ASP A 235 -12.16 9.50 26.23
CA ASP A 235 -11.26 10.64 26.02
C ASP A 235 -10.23 10.43 24.89
N ASN A 236 -10.43 9.43 24.05
CA ASN A 236 -9.52 9.04 22.95
C ASN A 236 -8.08 8.72 23.40
N ALA A 237 -7.84 8.51 24.71
CA ALA A 237 -6.55 8.19 25.29
C ALA A 237 -6.37 6.69 25.58
N CYS A 238 -7.05 5.81 24.83
CA CYS A 238 -7.00 4.35 25.03
C CYS A 238 -5.58 3.77 25.00
N PHE A 239 -4.68 4.36 24.20
CA PHE A 239 -3.27 4.01 24.22
C PHE A 239 -2.64 4.22 25.60
N ALA A 240 -2.71 5.45 26.13
CA ALA A 240 -2.08 5.81 27.40
C ALA A 240 -2.71 5.01 28.56
N ARG A 241 -4.02 4.80 28.52
CA ARG A 241 -4.74 3.99 29.51
C ARG A 241 -4.33 2.52 29.47
N SER A 242 -4.14 1.96 28.28
CA SER A 242 -3.66 0.58 28.14
C SER A 242 -2.22 0.42 28.64
N VAL A 243 -1.35 1.42 28.42
CA VAL A 243 0.00 1.44 28.98
C VAL A 243 -0.04 1.52 30.50
N VAL A 244 -0.86 2.40 31.09
CA VAL A 244 -1.02 2.48 32.56
C VAL A 244 -1.54 1.17 33.12
N ALA A 245 -2.51 0.53 32.48
CA ALA A 245 -3.02 -0.77 32.92
C ALA A 245 -1.95 -1.86 32.92
N ALA A 246 -0.97 -1.78 32.01
CA ALA A 246 0.16 -2.71 31.98
C ALA A 246 1.12 -2.47 33.14
N LEU A 247 1.36 -1.20 33.48
CA LEU A 247 2.23 -0.79 34.59
C LEU A 247 1.60 -1.02 35.96
N HIS A 248 0.27 -0.97 36.06
CA HIS A 248 -0.50 -1.12 37.29
C HIS A 248 -1.49 -2.28 37.17
N GLN A 249 -1.00 -3.52 37.27
CA GLN A 249 -1.86 -4.69 37.11
C GLN A 249 -2.91 -4.77 38.22
N VAL A 250 -4.18 -4.78 37.83
CA VAL A 250 -5.34 -4.95 38.73
C VAL A 250 -6.00 -6.31 38.47
N GLN A 251 -6.40 -7.01 39.54
CA GLN A 251 -7.06 -8.32 39.43
C GLN A 251 -8.57 -8.19 39.19
N GLU A 252 -9.23 -7.29 39.91
CA GLU A 252 -10.69 -7.09 39.81
C GLU A 252 -11.03 -5.82 39.03
N ASN A 253 -12.10 -5.87 38.24
CA ASN A 253 -12.60 -4.69 37.51
C ASN A 253 -11.54 -4.00 36.62
N ALA A 254 -10.59 -4.76 36.06
CA ALA A 254 -9.51 -4.26 35.22
C ALA A 254 -9.99 -3.51 33.95
N HIS A 255 -11.25 -3.62 33.58
CA HIS A 255 -11.87 -2.90 32.47
C HIS A 255 -12.31 -1.47 32.83
N ARG A 256 -12.35 -1.11 34.13
CA ARG A 256 -12.81 0.20 34.60
C ARG A 256 -11.66 1.18 34.63
N GLU A 257 -11.91 2.38 34.13
CA GLU A 257 -10.98 3.50 34.20
C GLU A 257 -10.57 3.83 35.66
N SER A 258 -11.53 3.86 36.59
CA SER A 258 -11.29 4.21 38.00
C SER A 258 -10.42 3.21 38.76
N SER A 259 -10.11 2.05 38.16
CA SER A 259 -9.19 1.06 38.74
C SER A 259 -7.73 1.49 38.64
N TYR A 260 -7.42 2.53 37.86
CA TYR A 260 -6.05 2.95 37.56
C TYR A 260 -5.82 4.43 37.88
N PRO A 261 -4.57 4.83 38.22
CA PRO A 261 -4.20 6.24 38.26
C PRO A 261 -4.44 6.92 36.91
N HIS A 262 -4.71 8.22 36.94
CA HIS A 262 -4.87 8.99 35.71
C HIS A 262 -3.54 9.01 34.92
N TYR A 263 -3.59 8.75 33.62
CA TYR A 263 -2.38 8.51 32.82
C TYR A 263 -1.40 9.69 32.78
N SER A 264 -1.89 10.93 32.85
CA SER A 264 -1.05 12.13 32.84
C SER A 264 -0.18 12.26 34.10
N SER A 265 -0.52 11.57 35.18
CA SER A 265 0.30 11.54 36.41
C SER A 265 1.44 10.54 36.36
N ILE A 266 1.37 9.57 35.43
CA ILE A 266 2.31 8.45 35.32
C ILE A 266 3.20 8.57 34.08
N LEU A 267 2.64 9.06 32.97
CA LEU A 267 3.29 9.08 31.66
C LEU A 267 3.71 10.49 31.26
N ASN A 268 4.92 10.59 30.70
CA ASN A 268 5.38 11.77 29.99
C ASN A 268 4.76 11.81 28.59
N LEU A 269 3.78 12.69 28.42
CA LEU A 269 3.03 12.89 27.17
C LEU A 269 3.43 14.19 26.44
N LYS A 270 4.63 14.72 26.69
CA LYS A 270 5.11 15.92 26.02
C LYS A 270 5.12 15.72 24.50
N ASP A 271 4.49 16.65 23.79
CA ASP A 271 4.33 16.65 22.32
C ASP A 271 3.66 15.38 21.75
N ILE A 272 2.91 14.65 22.57
CA ILE A 272 2.04 13.57 22.12
C ILE A 272 0.66 14.15 21.89
N GLN A 273 0.10 13.93 20.71
CA GLN A 273 -1.27 14.27 20.39
C GLN A 273 -2.14 13.01 20.39
N PHE A 274 -3.31 13.13 21.03
CA PHE A 274 -4.36 12.13 20.92
C PHE A 274 -5.34 12.50 19.79
N PRO A 275 -5.90 11.51 19.08
CA PRO A 275 -5.62 10.06 19.16
C PRO A 275 -4.18 9.67 18.80
N MET A 276 -3.64 8.66 19.50
CA MET A 276 -2.26 8.19 19.31
C MET A 276 -2.04 7.64 17.89
N MET A 277 -0.89 7.96 17.29
CA MET A 277 -0.45 7.45 15.98
C MET A 277 0.76 6.54 16.14
N LEU A 278 0.92 5.52 15.27
CA LEU A 278 2.06 4.59 15.34
C LEU A 278 3.42 5.32 15.33
N HIS A 279 3.58 6.37 14.50
CA HIS A 279 4.83 7.13 14.43
C HIS A 279 5.17 7.88 15.72
N GLN A 280 4.17 8.24 16.53
CA GLN A 280 4.38 8.91 17.82
C GLN A 280 4.87 7.92 18.89
N ILE A 281 4.68 6.60 18.71
CA ILE A 281 5.05 5.59 19.70
C ILE A 281 6.55 5.59 19.95
N LYS A 282 7.40 5.70 18.91
CA LYS A 282 8.87 5.73 19.11
C LYS A 282 9.31 6.89 20.01
N LYS A 283 8.66 8.05 19.86
CA LYS A 283 8.87 9.22 20.72
C LYS A 283 8.38 8.95 22.15
N PHE A 284 7.19 8.37 22.29
CA PHE A 284 6.64 7.96 23.58
C PHE A 284 7.56 6.99 24.32
N GLU A 285 8.07 5.95 23.64
CA GLU A 285 8.98 4.94 24.19
C GLU A 285 10.23 5.61 24.77
N THR A 286 10.82 6.55 24.03
CA THR A 286 12.02 7.29 24.43
C THR A 286 11.77 8.16 25.68
N PHE A 287 10.62 8.82 25.76
CA PHE A 287 10.30 9.74 26.87
C PHE A 287 9.89 9.05 28.17
N ASN A 288 9.47 7.78 28.10
CA ASN A 288 8.95 7.04 29.24
C ASN A 288 9.85 5.87 29.66
N ASP A 289 10.87 5.52 28.86
CA ASP A 289 11.66 4.29 29.01
C ASP A 289 10.74 3.05 29.14
N ILE A 290 9.82 2.93 28.18
CA ILE A 290 8.88 1.82 28.03
C ILE A 290 8.97 1.37 26.59
N SER A 291 9.10 0.06 26.38
CA SER A 291 9.10 -0.53 25.03
C SER A 291 7.72 -1.08 24.69
N ILE A 292 7.25 -0.85 23.47
CA ILE A 292 5.88 -1.14 23.05
C ILE A 292 5.84 -1.93 21.75
N ASN A 293 5.16 -3.07 21.79
CA ASN A 293 4.72 -3.77 20.60
C ASN A 293 3.23 -3.52 20.37
N VAL A 294 2.82 -3.44 19.12
CA VAL A 294 1.43 -3.31 18.70
C VAL A 294 1.09 -4.43 17.72
N TYR A 295 -0.02 -5.10 17.98
CA TYR A 295 -0.57 -6.17 17.16
C TYR A 295 -1.94 -5.77 16.63
N ALA A 296 -2.38 -6.29 15.49
CA ALA A 296 -3.72 -6.13 14.96
C ALA A 296 -4.38 -7.49 14.70
N ILE A 297 -5.70 -7.46 14.46
CA ILE A 297 -6.50 -8.63 14.11
C ILE A 297 -6.72 -8.60 12.60
N GLU A 298 -6.14 -9.57 11.89
CA GLU A 298 -6.42 -9.83 10.48
C GLU A 298 -7.00 -11.25 10.34
N LYS A 299 -6.28 -12.17 9.69
CA LYS A 299 -6.57 -13.63 9.73
C LYS A 299 -6.08 -14.30 11.02
N GLY A 300 -5.54 -13.52 11.94
CA GLY A 300 -4.92 -13.89 13.21
C GLY A 300 -4.37 -12.64 13.90
N ILE A 301 -3.73 -12.82 15.06
CA ILE A 301 -3.03 -11.71 15.73
C ILE A 301 -1.67 -11.54 15.07
N VAL A 302 -1.50 -10.45 14.32
CA VAL A 302 -0.26 -10.15 13.58
C VAL A 302 0.40 -8.90 14.16
N PRO A 303 1.74 -8.85 14.25
CA PRO A 303 2.41 -7.62 14.66
C PRO A 303 2.20 -6.55 13.57
N ILE A 304 1.90 -5.33 13.99
CA ILE A 304 1.88 -4.13 13.12
C ILE A 304 2.95 -3.11 13.51
N ARG A 305 3.52 -3.24 14.72
CA ARG A 305 4.71 -2.52 15.16
C ARG A 305 5.43 -3.35 16.20
N LEU A 306 6.74 -3.53 16.04
CA LEU A 306 7.59 -4.10 17.08
C LEU A 306 8.61 -3.05 17.53
N THR A 307 8.94 -3.07 18.80
CA THR A 307 9.99 -2.22 19.36
C THR A 307 11.37 -2.75 18.95
N ASP A 308 12.26 -1.85 18.55
CA ASP A 308 13.65 -2.19 18.16
C ASP A 308 14.47 -2.65 19.39
N ARG A 309 14.11 -2.17 20.58
CA ARG A 309 14.85 -2.42 21.83
C ARG A 309 13.88 -2.68 22.97
N LYS A 310 13.98 -3.88 23.55
CA LYS A 310 13.22 -4.23 24.74
C LYS A 310 13.78 -3.50 25.96
N SER A 311 12.97 -2.64 26.57
CA SER A 311 13.26 -2.02 27.86
C SER A 311 12.82 -2.95 29.01
N SER A 312 13.23 -2.62 30.24
CA SER A 312 12.80 -3.29 31.47
C SER A 312 11.27 -3.30 31.61
N LYS A 313 10.62 -2.19 31.21
CA LYS A 313 9.18 -2.08 31.06
C LYS A 313 8.81 -2.36 29.60
N HIS A 314 7.99 -3.38 29.39
CA HIS A 314 7.56 -3.81 28.07
C HIS A 314 6.05 -4.03 28.03
N VAL A 315 5.38 -3.46 27.04
CA VAL A 315 3.93 -3.50 26.90
C VAL A 315 3.56 -4.01 25.51
N ASN A 316 2.66 -4.99 25.48
CA ASN A 316 2.06 -5.49 24.23
C ASN A 316 0.64 -4.92 24.13
N LEU A 317 0.35 -4.23 23.04
CA LEU A 317 -0.95 -3.64 22.77
C LEU A 317 -1.62 -4.34 21.60
N LEU A 318 -2.93 -4.48 21.67
CA LEU A 318 -3.79 -4.86 20.55
C LEU A 318 -4.43 -3.59 20.00
N TYR A 319 -4.25 -3.34 18.71
CA TYR A 319 -4.97 -2.35 17.94
C TYR A 319 -6.14 -3.04 17.24
N VAL A 320 -7.35 -2.50 17.45
CA VAL A 320 -8.57 -2.95 16.79
C VAL A 320 -9.18 -1.77 16.08
N GLU A 321 -9.63 -1.97 14.85
CA GLU A 321 -10.26 -0.94 14.03
C GLU A 321 -11.69 -1.36 13.69
N ASP A 322 -12.62 -0.41 13.72
CA ASP A 322 -13.95 -0.51 13.13
C ASP A 322 -14.11 0.53 12.01
N ASP A 323 -15.27 0.55 11.36
CA ASP A 323 -15.55 1.45 10.22
C ASP A 323 -15.40 2.95 10.54
N SER A 324 -15.35 3.31 11.83
CA SER A 324 -15.34 4.69 12.31
C SER A 324 -14.09 5.08 13.08
N ALA A 325 -13.41 4.12 13.71
CA ALA A 325 -12.38 4.38 14.69
C ALA A 325 -11.39 3.24 14.93
N GLY A 326 -10.22 3.59 15.47
CA GLY A 326 -9.22 2.65 16.03
C GLY A 326 -9.22 2.59 17.56
N HIS A 327 -8.78 1.50 18.18
CA HIS A 327 -8.74 1.36 19.63
C HIS A 327 -7.57 0.50 20.09
N PHE A 328 -6.87 0.97 21.13
CA PHE A 328 -5.81 0.21 21.78
C PHE A 328 -6.34 -0.48 23.03
N ALA A 329 -6.01 -1.76 23.18
CA ALA A 329 -6.25 -2.56 24.38
C ALA A 329 -4.94 -3.24 24.82
N LEU A 330 -4.83 -3.57 26.11
CA LEU A 330 -3.66 -4.22 26.66
C LEU A 330 -3.71 -5.74 26.43
N ILE A 331 -2.64 -6.32 25.87
CA ILE A 331 -2.43 -7.77 25.86
C ILE A 331 -1.67 -8.13 27.15
N LYS A 332 -2.34 -8.81 28.09
CA LYS A 332 -1.77 -9.23 29.37
C LYS A 332 -0.84 -10.44 29.23
N ASP A 333 -1.16 -11.35 28.31
CA ASP A 333 -0.42 -12.59 28.14
C ASP A 333 -0.37 -13.01 26.65
N LEU A 334 0.85 -13.21 26.15
CA LEU A 334 1.15 -13.71 24.79
C LEU A 334 1.29 -15.25 24.75
N SER A 335 1.21 -15.94 25.90
CA SER A 335 1.40 -17.40 26.01
C SER A 335 0.29 -18.24 25.35
N VAL A 336 -0.76 -17.61 24.83
CA VAL A 336 -1.76 -18.25 23.97
C VAL A 336 -1.31 -18.08 22.51
N PRO A 337 -0.88 -19.14 21.81
CA PRO A 337 -0.26 -19.01 20.49
C PRO A 337 -1.19 -18.28 19.49
N PRO A 338 -0.64 -17.38 18.66
CA PRO A 338 -1.40 -16.62 17.65
C PRO A 338 -2.17 -17.50 16.65
N CYS A 339 -1.77 -18.76 16.48
CA CYS A 339 -2.34 -19.69 15.51
C CYS A 339 -3.71 -20.29 15.90
N GLN A 340 -4.23 -20.02 17.10
CA GLN A 340 -5.57 -20.50 17.52
C GLN A 340 -6.68 -19.46 17.41
N PHE A 341 -6.48 -18.41 16.60
CA PHE A 341 -7.51 -17.41 16.31
C PHE A 341 -8.08 -17.55 14.89
N ALA A 342 -7.57 -18.46 14.08
CA ALA A 342 -7.87 -18.58 12.64
C ALA A 342 -8.81 -19.74 12.26
N ASN A 343 -9.29 -20.55 13.20
CA ASN A 343 -10.20 -21.66 12.89
C ASN A 343 -11.45 -21.61 13.77
N GLN A 344 -12.49 -20.92 13.26
CA GLN A 344 -13.87 -21.43 13.20
C GLN A 344 -14.72 -20.59 12.25
#